data_AF-A0A819W2J6-F1
#
_entry.id   AF-A0A819W2J6-F1
#
_cell.length_a   1.000
_cell.length_b   1.000
_cell.length_c   1.000
_cell.angle_alpha   90.00
_cell.angle_beta   90.00
_cell.angle_gamma   90.00
#
_symmetry.space_group_name_H-M   'P 1'
#
loop_
_entity.id
_entity.type
_entity.pdbx_description
1 polymer ?
#
loop_
_entity_poly.entity_id
_entity_poly.type
_entity_poly.pdbx_seq_one_letter_code
_entity_poly.pdbx_strand_id
1 'polypeptide(L)'
;EKALPPNHPDLAGSHLSFAACYEKMGDYAAALKILQSAFKIQQKAFQEGNPAFASTHSWLGEVYRSMKDYSKALDNFEKSLAIDLKTLPEKHPYQAITYSDIGDIHRLMGNYEETLAFHQKALNIQENVQCNPLECATTYINLGEIYREMKDYSTALTYYQKGLEIREKKLPKNHPDLAVVYHNMAKLYLATRKYSMAMKNVQQAVEIAQEKLPSTHPHLLEYKETFEKIREKM
;
A
#
# COMPACT_ATOMS: atom_id res chain seq x y z
N GLU A 1 27.07 22.42 -16.27
CA GLU A 1 26.45 21.14 -15.87
C GLU A 1 26.85 20.07 -16.88
N LYS A 2 27.58 19.02 -16.47
CA LYS A 2 27.87 17.88 -17.36
C LYS A 2 26.77 16.85 -17.16
N ALA A 3 25.98 16.60 -18.19
CA ALA A 3 25.00 15.52 -18.18
C ALA A 3 25.70 14.18 -17.92
N LEU A 4 25.12 13.35 -17.05
CA LEU A 4 25.62 12.00 -16.80
C LEU A 4 25.57 11.18 -18.09
N PRO A 5 26.57 10.31 -18.36
CA PRO A 5 26.55 9.47 -19.54
C PRO A 5 25.31 8.55 -19.53
N PRO A 6 24.74 8.17 -20.69
CA PRO A 6 23.47 7.43 -20.77
C PRO A 6 23.40 6.09 -20.01
N ASN A 7 24.54 5.55 -19.56
CA ASN A 7 24.64 4.31 -18.79
C ASN A 7 25.10 4.54 -17.34
N HIS A 8 25.02 5.78 -16.82
CA HIS A 8 25.43 6.06 -15.46
C HIS A 8 24.47 5.40 -14.45
N PRO A 9 24.97 4.72 -13.41
CA PRO A 9 24.12 3.99 -12.46
C PRO A 9 23.07 4.86 -11.77
N ASP A 10 23.40 6.13 -11.50
CA ASP A 10 22.47 7.10 -10.89
C ASP A 10 21.26 7.44 -11.77
N LEU A 11 21.31 7.15 -13.08
CA LEU A 11 20.15 7.29 -13.97
C LEU A 11 19.07 6.23 -13.66
N ALA A 12 19.43 5.12 -13.01
CA ALA A 12 18.45 4.11 -12.60
C ALA A 12 17.40 4.72 -11.67
N GLY A 13 17.80 5.53 -10.67
CA GLY A 13 16.86 6.20 -9.77
C GLY A 13 15.88 7.13 -10.51
N SER A 14 16.39 7.89 -11.49
CA SER A 14 15.55 8.75 -12.33
C SER A 14 14.56 7.92 -13.17
N HIS A 15 15.00 6.80 -13.74
CA HIS A 15 14.14 5.89 -14.48
C HIS A 15 13.02 5.29 -13.62
N LEU A 16 13.28 4.97 -12.36
CA LEU A 16 12.23 4.50 -11.44
C LEU A 16 11.15 5.57 -11.23
N SER A 17 11.55 6.83 -11.03
CA SER A 17 10.60 7.94 -10.92
C SER A 17 9.77 8.14 -12.20
N PHE A 18 10.40 8.05 -13.39
CA PHE A 18 9.65 8.12 -14.65
C PHE A 18 8.69 6.94 -14.82
N ALA A 19 9.10 5.73 -14.46
CA ALA A 19 8.23 4.55 -14.52
C ALA A 19 6.98 4.72 -13.63
N ALA A 20 7.15 5.28 -12.43
CA ALA A 20 6.04 5.62 -11.54
C ALA A 20 5.07 6.62 -12.18
N CYS A 21 5.58 7.65 -12.88
CA CYS A 21 4.74 8.62 -13.59
C CYS A 21 3.94 7.94 -14.71
N TYR A 22 4.59 7.13 -15.56
CA TYR A 22 3.91 6.44 -16.65
C TYR A 22 2.87 5.43 -16.15
N GLU A 23 3.16 4.72 -15.06
CA GLU A 23 2.22 3.83 -14.39
C GLU A 23 0.96 4.58 -13.94
N LYS A 24 1.12 5.73 -13.29
CA LYS A 24 -0.01 6.58 -12.86
C LYS A 24 -0.81 7.15 -14.03
N MET A 25 -0.18 7.37 -15.18
CA MET A 25 -0.84 7.78 -16.42
C MET A 25 -1.55 6.62 -17.15
N GLY A 26 -1.36 5.37 -16.70
CA GLY A 26 -1.87 4.16 -17.35
C GLY A 26 -1.06 3.73 -18.59
N ASP A 27 0.07 4.38 -18.88
CA ASP A 27 0.98 3.98 -19.95
C ASP A 27 1.97 2.92 -19.45
N TYR A 28 1.44 1.72 -19.21
CA TYR A 28 2.22 0.61 -18.69
C TYR A 28 3.32 0.17 -19.66
N ALA A 29 3.14 0.34 -20.97
CA ALA A 29 4.13 0.00 -21.97
C ALA A 29 5.38 0.90 -21.84
N ALA A 30 5.19 2.21 -21.67
CA ALA A 30 6.28 3.15 -21.41
C ALA A 30 6.96 2.86 -20.07
N ALA A 31 6.18 2.59 -19.01
CA ALA A 31 6.72 2.24 -17.70
C ALA A 31 7.64 1.00 -17.77
N LEU A 32 7.16 -0.09 -18.38
CA LEU A 32 7.94 -1.31 -18.58
C LEU A 32 9.21 -1.07 -19.40
N LYS A 33 9.12 -0.28 -20.48
CA LYS A 33 10.28 0.05 -21.33
C LYS A 33 11.38 0.77 -20.54
N ILE A 34 11.00 1.71 -19.68
CA ILE A 34 11.95 2.47 -18.85
C ILE A 34 12.56 1.57 -17.78
N LEU A 35 11.77 0.70 -17.14
CA LEU A 35 12.28 -0.27 -16.17
C LEU A 35 13.24 -1.28 -16.80
N GLN A 36 12.96 -1.75 -18.02
CA GLN A 36 13.89 -2.59 -18.78
C GLN A 36 15.20 -1.86 -19.12
N SER A 37 15.13 -0.56 -19.40
CA SER A 37 16.32 0.28 -19.62
C SER A 37 17.14 0.40 -18.34
N ALA A 38 16.49 0.70 -17.20
CA ALA A 38 17.13 0.76 -15.89
C ALA A 38 17.83 -0.57 -15.53
N PHE A 39 17.16 -1.69 -15.77
CA PHE A 39 17.71 -3.02 -15.52
C PHE A 39 18.98 -3.28 -16.35
N LYS A 40 18.99 -2.92 -17.64
CA LYS A 40 20.18 -3.05 -18.51
C LYS A 40 21.35 -2.18 -18.06
N ILE A 41 21.08 -0.99 -17.52
CA ILE A 41 22.11 -0.12 -16.94
C ILE A 41 22.69 -0.76 -15.69
N GLN A 42 21.84 -1.26 -14.79
CA GLN A 42 22.25 -1.93 -13.57
C GLN A 42 23.10 -3.17 -13.85
N GLN A 43 22.73 -3.99 -14.84
CA GLN A 43 23.52 -5.17 -15.27
C GLN A 43 24.93 -4.83 -15.75
N LYS A 44 25.13 -3.65 -16.34
CA LYS A 44 26.48 -3.20 -16.76
C LYS A 44 27.28 -2.60 -15.62
N ALA A 45 26.60 -2.04 -14.63
CA ALA A 45 27.20 -1.30 -13.53
C ALA A 45 27.52 -2.17 -12.31
N PHE A 46 26.72 -3.21 -12.08
CA PHE A 46 26.72 -3.95 -10.83
C PHE A 46 26.73 -5.46 -11.08
N GLN A 47 27.27 -6.20 -10.11
CA GLN A 47 27.16 -7.67 -10.09
C GLN A 47 25.72 -8.10 -9.80
N GLU A 48 25.36 -9.30 -10.26
CA GLU A 48 24.06 -9.90 -9.97
C GLU A 48 23.78 -9.96 -8.45
N GLY A 49 22.57 -9.57 -8.05
CA GLY A 49 22.17 -9.52 -6.65
C GLY A 49 22.53 -8.21 -5.93
N ASN A 50 22.98 -7.17 -6.63
CA ASN A 50 23.09 -5.83 -6.06
C ASN A 50 21.70 -5.29 -5.60
N PRO A 51 21.59 -4.60 -4.43
CA PRO A 51 20.32 -4.06 -3.94
C PRO A 51 19.57 -3.16 -4.94
N ALA A 52 20.27 -2.51 -5.88
CA ALA A 52 19.64 -1.72 -6.93
C ALA A 52 18.64 -2.54 -7.77
N PHE A 53 18.88 -3.83 -7.97
CA PHE A 53 17.97 -4.71 -8.69
C PHE A 53 16.66 -4.96 -7.93
N ALA A 54 16.67 -4.94 -6.60
CA ALA A 54 15.47 -5.11 -5.78
C ALA A 54 14.46 -4.00 -6.10
N SER A 55 14.91 -2.74 -6.10
CA SER A 55 14.05 -1.60 -6.43
C SER A 55 13.42 -1.71 -7.83
N THR A 56 14.18 -2.11 -8.85
CA THR A 56 13.65 -2.31 -10.21
C THR A 56 12.62 -3.42 -10.26
N HIS A 57 12.85 -4.53 -9.56
CA HIS A 57 11.88 -5.61 -9.44
C HIS A 57 10.61 -5.16 -8.71
N SER A 58 10.71 -4.43 -7.60
CA SER A 58 9.53 -3.87 -6.93
C SER A 58 8.70 -2.99 -7.86
N TRP A 59 9.33 -2.11 -8.65
CA TRP A 59 8.61 -1.28 -9.62
C TRP A 59 8.00 -2.07 -10.78
N LEU A 60 8.65 -3.14 -11.25
CA LEU A 60 8.03 -4.06 -12.21
C LEU A 60 6.80 -4.74 -11.59
N GLY A 61 6.90 -5.16 -10.33
CA GLY A 61 5.81 -5.72 -9.55
C GLY A 61 4.60 -4.78 -9.50
N GLU A 62 4.84 -3.51 -9.19
CA GLU A 62 3.84 -2.44 -9.18
C GLU A 62 3.16 -2.24 -10.53
N VAL A 63 3.93 -2.16 -11.62
CA VAL A 63 3.34 -2.00 -12.96
C VAL A 63 2.48 -3.21 -13.33
N TYR A 64 2.94 -4.43 -13.07
CA TYR A 64 2.15 -5.63 -13.33
C TYR A 64 0.91 -5.73 -12.43
N ARG A 65 0.98 -5.27 -11.19
CA ARG A 65 -0.17 -5.15 -10.29
C ARG A 65 -1.24 -4.25 -10.90
N SER A 66 -0.86 -3.07 -11.40
CA SER A 66 -1.77 -2.13 -12.06
C SER A 66 -2.36 -2.69 -13.36
N MET A 67 -1.59 -3.52 -14.10
CA MET A 67 -2.07 -4.27 -15.26
C MET A 67 -2.97 -5.47 -14.89
N LYS A 68 -3.12 -5.78 -13.60
CA LYS A 68 -3.81 -6.98 -13.07
C LYS A 68 -3.16 -8.31 -13.48
N ASP A 69 -1.89 -8.29 -13.88
CA ASP A 69 -1.09 -9.48 -14.10
C ASP A 69 -0.44 -9.90 -12.77
N TYR A 70 -1.27 -10.44 -11.88
CA TYR A 70 -0.87 -10.74 -10.50
C TYR A 70 0.23 -11.80 -10.40
N SER A 71 0.30 -12.73 -11.37
CA SER A 71 1.38 -13.73 -11.41
C SER A 71 2.73 -13.08 -11.66
N LYS A 72 2.84 -12.17 -12.63
CA LYS A 72 4.09 -11.43 -12.86
C LYS A 72 4.38 -10.43 -11.75
N ALA A 73 3.36 -9.85 -11.14
CA ALA A 73 3.55 -8.96 -10.00
C ALA A 73 4.22 -9.71 -8.83
N LEU A 74 3.68 -10.89 -8.49
CA LEU A 74 4.20 -11.76 -7.44
C LEU A 74 5.65 -12.18 -7.72
N ASP A 75 5.94 -12.70 -8.92
CA ASP A 75 7.30 -13.11 -9.32
C ASP A 75 8.32 -11.96 -9.16
N ASN A 76 7.93 -10.72 -9.49
CA ASN A 76 8.82 -9.57 -9.33
C ASN A 76 9.00 -9.16 -7.86
N PHE A 77 7.93 -9.14 -7.05
CA PHE A 77 8.07 -8.85 -5.63
C PHE A 77 8.88 -9.93 -4.89
N GLU A 78 8.71 -11.21 -5.24
CA GLU A 78 9.51 -12.31 -4.68
C GLU A 78 11.00 -12.19 -5.03
N LYS A 79 11.33 -11.79 -6.27
CA LYS A 79 12.71 -11.49 -6.67
C LYS A 79 13.30 -10.33 -5.90
N SER A 80 12.52 -9.26 -5.72
CA SER A 80 12.92 -8.12 -4.90
C SER A 80 13.22 -8.54 -3.46
N LEU A 81 12.29 -9.28 -2.84
CA LEU A 81 12.44 -9.80 -1.49
C LEU A 81 13.67 -10.72 -1.35
N ALA A 82 13.92 -11.59 -2.32
CA ALA A 82 15.06 -12.49 -2.30
C ALA A 82 16.40 -11.72 -2.30
N ILE A 83 16.48 -10.61 -3.04
CA ILE A 83 17.66 -9.73 -3.05
C ILE A 83 17.79 -9.01 -1.71
N ASP A 84 16.70 -8.44 -1.18
CA ASP A 84 16.70 -7.74 0.10
C ASP A 84 17.09 -8.65 1.26
N LEU A 85 16.60 -9.89 1.29
CA LEU A 85 16.97 -10.88 2.31
C LEU A 85 18.45 -11.29 2.24
N LYS A 86 19.05 -11.26 1.05
CA LYS A 86 20.47 -11.61 0.86
C LYS A 86 21.40 -10.46 1.18
N THR A 87 20.97 -9.22 0.95
CA THR A 87 21.85 -8.04 0.93
C THR A 87 21.66 -7.07 2.08
N LEU A 88 20.48 -7.06 2.71
CA LEU A 88 20.15 -6.14 3.79
C LEU A 88 20.15 -6.88 5.14
N PRO A 89 20.37 -6.16 6.25
CA PRO A 89 20.22 -6.73 7.58
C PRO A 89 18.86 -7.40 7.78
N GLU A 90 18.80 -8.39 8.66
CA GLU A 90 17.54 -9.00 9.06
C GLU A 90 16.56 -7.92 9.54
N LYS A 91 15.29 -8.01 9.13
CA LYS A 91 14.22 -7.07 9.49
C LYS A 91 14.45 -5.65 8.97
N HIS A 92 15.16 -5.48 7.84
CA HIS A 92 15.25 -4.18 7.20
C HIS A 92 13.85 -3.67 6.77
N PRO A 93 13.53 -2.36 6.89
CA PRO A 93 12.20 -1.83 6.52
C PRO A 93 11.74 -2.18 5.10
N TYR A 94 12.65 -2.26 4.13
CA TYR A 94 12.31 -2.68 2.75
C TYR A 94 11.78 -4.12 2.65
N GLN A 95 12.21 -5.02 3.54
CA GLN A 95 11.64 -6.37 3.63
C GLN A 95 10.17 -6.31 4.08
N ALA A 96 9.83 -5.41 5.02
CA ALA A 96 8.45 -5.24 5.47
C ALA A 96 7.54 -4.70 4.37
N ILE A 97 8.03 -3.71 3.60
CA ILE A 97 7.30 -3.16 2.44
C ILE A 97 7.03 -4.27 1.43
N THR A 98 8.07 -5.01 1.02
CA THR A 98 7.92 -6.07 0.02
C THR A 98 7.03 -7.22 0.52
N TYR A 99 7.08 -7.57 1.81
CA TYR A 99 6.11 -8.51 2.38
C TYR A 99 4.67 -7.99 2.32
N SER A 100 4.44 -6.70 2.57
CA SER A 100 3.10 -6.11 2.43
C SER A 100 2.62 -6.14 0.98
N ASP A 101 3.49 -5.83 0.01
CA ASP A 101 3.13 -5.85 -1.41
C ASP A 101 2.77 -7.26 -1.89
N ILE A 102 3.53 -8.28 -1.46
CA ILE A 102 3.20 -9.69 -1.73
C ILE A 102 1.84 -10.05 -1.09
N GLY A 103 1.61 -9.65 0.16
CA GLY A 103 0.34 -9.84 0.85
C GLY A 103 -0.85 -9.24 0.08
N ASP A 104 -0.70 -8.01 -0.42
CA ASP A 104 -1.72 -7.35 -1.23
C ASP A 104 -1.99 -8.07 -2.56
N ILE A 105 -0.97 -8.65 -3.20
CA ILE A 105 -1.18 -9.48 -4.40
C ILE A 105 -1.99 -10.75 -4.06
N HIS A 106 -1.65 -11.44 -2.98
CA HIS A 106 -2.43 -12.60 -2.53
C HIS A 106 -3.88 -12.22 -2.22
N ARG A 107 -4.12 -11.05 -1.62
CA ARG A 107 -5.47 -10.55 -1.36
C ARG A 107 -6.26 -10.34 -2.65
N LEU A 108 -5.65 -9.72 -3.65
CA LEU A 108 -6.26 -9.51 -4.97
C LEU A 108 -6.58 -10.83 -5.69
N MET A 109 -5.87 -11.91 -5.37
CA MET A 109 -6.14 -13.27 -5.85
C MET A 109 -7.16 -14.03 -4.99
N GLY A 110 -7.59 -13.49 -3.84
CA GLY A 110 -8.49 -14.16 -2.90
C GLY A 110 -7.82 -15.13 -1.93
N ASN A 111 -6.48 -15.13 -1.87
CA ASN A 111 -5.66 -16.03 -1.06
C ASN A 111 -5.47 -15.45 0.35
N TYR A 112 -6.51 -15.52 1.18
CA TYR A 112 -6.54 -14.84 2.48
C TYR A 112 -5.55 -15.38 3.52
N GLU A 113 -5.23 -16.68 3.50
CA GLU A 113 -4.25 -17.27 4.42
C GLU A 113 -2.84 -16.72 4.17
N GLU A 114 -2.40 -16.71 2.92
CA GLU A 114 -1.12 -16.13 2.50
C GLU A 114 -1.09 -14.63 2.75
N THR A 115 -2.19 -13.92 2.46
CA THR A 115 -2.34 -12.49 2.74
C THR A 115 -2.03 -12.19 4.21
N LEU A 116 -2.68 -12.90 5.13
CA LEU A 116 -2.47 -12.73 6.56
C LEU A 116 -1.03 -13.05 6.97
N ALA A 117 -0.48 -14.17 6.46
CA ALA A 117 0.88 -14.57 6.77
C ALA A 117 1.92 -13.50 6.38
N PHE A 118 1.75 -12.90 5.20
CA PHE A 118 2.67 -11.89 4.68
C PHE A 118 2.53 -10.53 5.39
N HIS A 119 1.31 -10.03 5.61
CA HIS A 119 1.14 -8.80 6.40
C HIS A 119 1.58 -8.97 7.86
N GLN A 120 1.45 -10.16 8.46
CA GLN A 120 1.96 -10.42 9.80
C GLN A 120 3.50 -10.44 9.86
N LYS A 121 4.18 -10.93 8.81
CA LYS A 121 5.64 -10.82 8.68
C LYS A 121 6.08 -9.35 8.57
N ALA A 122 5.37 -8.55 7.76
CA ALA A 122 5.63 -7.12 7.63
C ALA A 122 5.45 -6.40 8.98
N LEU A 123 4.34 -6.65 9.67
CA LEU A 123 4.05 -6.06 10.98
C LEU A 123 5.11 -6.43 12.02
N ASN A 124 5.54 -7.69 12.07
CA ASN A 124 6.57 -8.16 13.00
C ASN A 124 7.91 -7.42 12.79
N ILE A 125 8.25 -7.05 11.55
CA ILE A 125 9.44 -6.24 11.29
C ILE A 125 9.23 -4.81 11.79
N GLN A 126 8.09 -4.21 11.44
CA GLN A 126 7.76 -2.82 11.78
C GLN A 126 7.63 -2.59 13.30
N GLU A 127 7.14 -3.56 14.06
CA GLU A 127 7.01 -3.47 15.53
C GLU A 127 8.34 -3.66 16.26
N ASN A 128 9.27 -4.45 15.71
CA ASN A 128 10.55 -4.76 16.36
C ASN A 128 11.67 -3.79 16.00
N VAL A 129 11.58 -3.14 14.86
CA VAL A 129 12.46 -2.04 14.49
C VAL A 129 11.83 -0.76 15.05
N GLN A 130 12.64 0.25 15.36
CA GLN A 130 12.15 1.60 15.65
C GLN A 130 11.61 2.24 14.35
N CYS A 131 10.65 1.57 13.72
CA CYS A 131 10.08 1.88 12.42
C CYS A 131 9.08 3.03 12.55
N ASN A 132 8.73 3.60 11.41
CA ASN A 132 7.78 4.70 11.33
C ASN A 132 6.40 4.24 11.86
N PRO A 133 5.88 4.84 12.95
CA PRO A 133 4.58 4.43 13.50
C PRO A 133 3.44 4.51 12.49
N LEU A 134 3.52 5.42 11.50
CA LEU A 134 2.49 5.55 10.46
C LEU A 134 2.49 4.35 9.49
N GLU A 135 3.63 3.69 9.30
CA GLU A 135 3.71 2.45 8.52
C GLU A 135 3.04 1.31 9.28
N CYS A 136 3.32 1.16 10.59
CA CYS A 136 2.62 0.19 11.44
C CYS A 136 1.10 0.41 11.42
N ALA A 137 0.67 1.67 11.50
CA ALA A 137 -0.75 2.02 11.44
C ALA A 137 -1.39 1.58 10.13
N THR A 138 -0.70 1.77 9.01
CA THR A 138 -1.17 1.35 7.69
C THR A 138 -1.29 -0.17 7.60
N THR A 139 -0.30 -0.92 8.09
CA THR A 139 -0.37 -2.39 8.16
C THR A 139 -1.53 -2.88 9.03
N TYR A 140 -1.77 -2.25 10.19
CA TYR A 140 -2.95 -2.57 11.01
C TYR A 140 -4.26 -2.30 10.27
N ILE A 141 -4.37 -1.18 9.56
CA ILE A 141 -5.60 -0.88 8.80
C ILE A 141 -5.82 -1.89 7.68
N ASN A 142 -4.76 -2.31 7.00
CA ASN A 142 -4.84 -3.35 5.96
C ASN A 142 -5.28 -4.69 6.56
N LEU A 143 -4.71 -5.12 7.69
CA LEU A 143 -5.16 -6.30 8.42
C LEU A 143 -6.65 -6.18 8.81
N GLY A 144 -7.08 -4.99 9.26
CA GLY A 144 -8.49 -4.71 9.54
C GLY A 144 -9.40 -4.92 8.33
N GLU A 145 -9.01 -4.40 7.16
CA GLU A 145 -9.73 -4.61 5.89
C GLU A 145 -9.83 -6.09 5.53
N ILE A 146 -8.73 -6.84 5.66
CA ILE A 146 -8.67 -8.28 5.36
C ILE A 146 -9.63 -9.06 6.25
N TYR A 147 -9.58 -8.86 7.57
CA TYR A 147 -10.50 -9.52 8.50
C TYR A 147 -11.96 -9.12 8.23
N ARG A 148 -12.23 -7.89 7.81
CA ARG A 148 -13.59 -7.45 7.42
C ARG A 148 -14.07 -8.19 6.17
N GLU A 149 -13.21 -8.37 5.17
CA GLU A 149 -13.52 -9.16 3.96
C GLU A 149 -13.81 -10.63 4.32
N MET A 150 -13.07 -11.19 5.27
CA MET A 150 -13.31 -12.53 5.84
C MET A 150 -14.53 -12.60 6.78
N LYS A 151 -15.22 -11.47 7.02
CA LYS A 151 -16.36 -11.33 7.94
C LYS A 151 -16.04 -11.55 9.42
N ASP A 152 -14.76 -11.57 9.80
CA ASP A 152 -14.34 -11.47 11.21
C ASP A 152 -14.33 -9.99 11.63
N TYR A 153 -15.52 -9.46 11.87
CA TYR A 153 -15.70 -8.06 12.23
C TYR A 153 -15.14 -7.70 13.61
N SER A 154 -14.93 -8.67 14.51
CA SER A 154 -14.37 -8.39 15.83
C SER A 154 -12.87 -8.12 15.74
N THR A 155 -12.16 -8.99 15.03
CA THR A 155 -10.72 -8.84 14.80
C THR A 155 -10.44 -7.63 13.91
N ALA A 156 -11.26 -7.41 12.88
CA ALA A 156 -11.16 -6.23 12.02
C ALA A 156 -11.24 -4.91 12.81
N LEU A 157 -12.23 -4.80 13.71
CA LEU A 157 -12.41 -3.60 14.54
C LEU A 157 -11.20 -3.35 15.45
N THR A 158 -10.64 -4.41 16.04
CA THR A 158 -9.46 -4.33 16.90
C THR A 158 -8.27 -3.75 16.14
N TYR A 159 -8.05 -4.20 14.90
CA TYR A 159 -6.97 -3.70 14.05
C TYR A 159 -7.19 -2.26 13.58
N TYR A 160 -8.42 -1.89 13.17
CA TYR A 160 -8.71 -0.49 12.84
C TYR A 160 -8.48 0.44 14.03
N GLN A 161 -8.87 0.04 15.25
CA GLN A 161 -8.66 0.83 16.45
C GLN A 161 -7.17 1.06 16.74
N LYS A 162 -6.33 0.02 16.60
CA LYS A 162 -4.87 0.17 16.74
C LYS A 162 -4.29 1.15 15.72
N GLY A 163 -4.69 1.04 14.45
CA GLY A 163 -4.25 1.95 13.39
C GLY A 163 -4.73 3.39 13.60
N LEU A 164 -5.99 3.55 14.02
CA LEU A 164 -6.58 4.85 14.35
C LEU A 164 -5.82 5.53 15.50
N GLU A 165 -5.57 4.81 16.60
CA GLU A 165 -4.88 5.33 17.77
C GLU A 165 -3.49 5.91 17.40
N ILE A 166 -2.75 5.21 16.55
CA ILE A 166 -1.44 5.68 16.09
C ILE A 166 -1.58 6.93 15.21
N ARG A 167 -2.51 6.91 14.25
CA ARG A 167 -2.75 8.06 13.36
C ARG A 167 -3.21 9.29 14.13
N GLU A 168 -4.11 9.15 15.09
CA GLU A 168 -4.58 10.26 15.95
C GLU A 168 -3.46 10.86 16.81
N LYS A 169 -2.50 10.04 17.26
CA LYS A 169 -1.32 10.51 18.00
C LYS A 169 -0.29 11.23 17.14
N LYS A 170 -0.22 10.91 15.83
CA LYS A 170 0.88 11.35 14.94
C LYS A 170 0.46 12.38 13.89
N LEU A 171 -0.82 12.46 13.56
CA LEU A 171 -1.34 13.30 12.50
C LEU A 171 -2.27 14.39 13.06
N PRO A 172 -2.39 15.53 12.37
CA PRO A 172 -3.44 16.51 12.67
C PRO A 172 -4.83 15.87 12.58
N LYS A 173 -5.78 16.36 13.40
CA LYS A 173 -7.14 15.81 13.48
C LYS A 173 -7.92 15.82 12.15
N ASN A 174 -7.54 16.68 11.22
CA ASN A 174 -8.13 16.81 9.89
C ASN A 174 -7.28 16.18 8.78
N HIS A 175 -6.34 15.29 9.12
CA HIS A 175 -5.54 14.61 8.11
C HIS A 175 -6.38 13.59 7.32
N PRO A 176 -6.31 13.55 5.97
CA PRO A 176 -7.11 12.63 5.14
C PRO A 176 -6.98 11.16 5.53
N ASP A 177 -5.81 10.73 6.01
CA ASP A 177 -5.59 9.36 6.47
C ASP A 177 -6.48 8.95 7.65
N LEU A 178 -6.95 9.89 8.48
CA LEU A 178 -7.93 9.59 9.53
C LEU A 178 -9.30 9.26 8.92
N ALA A 179 -9.68 9.97 7.85
CA ALA A 179 -10.94 9.73 7.15
C ALA A 179 -11.02 8.31 6.58
N VAL A 180 -9.90 7.78 6.08
CA VAL A 180 -9.80 6.40 5.58
C VAL A 180 -10.17 5.40 6.69
N VAL A 181 -9.65 5.58 7.90
CA VAL A 181 -9.92 4.64 9.01
C VAL A 181 -11.36 4.72 9.46
N TYR A 182 -11.90 5.93 9.61
CA TYR A 182 -13.31 6.10 9.96
C TYR A 182 -14.23 5.51 8.90
N HIS A 183 -13.94 5.69 7.61
CA HIS A 183 -14.74 5.08 6.54
C HIS A 183 -14.68 3.56 6.57
N ASN A 184 -13.51 2.97 6.80
CA ASN A 184 -13.36 1.51 6.94
C ASN A 184 -14.16 0.96 8.13
N MET A 185 -14.14 1.66 9.27
CA MET A 185 -14.97 1.34 10.43
C MET A 185 -16.46 1.53 10.12
N ALA A 186 -16.85 2.53 9.34
CA ALA A 186 -18.23 2.73 8.90
C ALA A 186 -18.73 1.55 8.05
N LYS A 187 -17.91 1.06 7.10
CA LYS A 187 -18.20 -0.14 6.30
C LYS A 187 -18.39 -1.37 7.18
N LEU A 188 -17.56 -1.56 8.21
CA LEU A 188 -17.69 -2.65 9.18
C LEU A 188 -19.00 -2.54 9.98
N TYR A 189 -19.33 -1.34 10.49
CA TYR A 189 -20.57 -1.14 11.24
C TYR A 189 -21.81 -1.29 10.36
N LEU A 190 -21.74 -0.86 9.10
CA LEU A 190 -22.79 -1.10 8.12
C LEU A 190 -23.00 -2.61 7.89
N ALA A 191 -21.93 -3.38 7.71
CA ALA A 191 -21.99 -4.84 7.53
C ALA A 191 -22.60 -5.57 8.75
N THR A 192 -22.37 -5.03 9.95
CA THR A 192 -22.93 -5.55 11.21
C THR A 192 -24.26 -4.91 11.61
N ARG A 193 -24.90 -4.13 10.72
CA ARG A 193 -26.19 -3.43 10.92
C ARG A 193 -26.22 -2.46 12.11
N LYS A 194 -25.05 -1.99 12.54
CA LYS A 194 -24.88 -1.00 13.59
C LYS A 194 -24.97 0.41 13.00
N TYR A 195 -26.13 0.76 12.44
CA TYR A 195 -26.30 1.94 11.57
C TYR A 195 -25.93 3.26 12.26
N SER A 196 -26.27 3.46 13.54
CA SER A 196 -25.91 4.69 14.25
C SER A 196 -24.39 4.86 14.38
N MET A 197 -23.64 3.76 14.61
CA MET A 197 -22.18 3.80 14.64
C MET A 197 -21.60 4.00 13.24
N ALA A 198 -22.18 3.34 12.23
CA ALA A 198 -21.77 3.51 10.84
C ALA A 198 -21.93 4.98 10.40
N MET A 199 -23.09 5.59 10.69
CA MET A 199 -23.42 6.97 10.38
C MET A 199 -22.43 7.94 11.03
N LYS A 200 -22.14 7.76 12.33
CA LYS A 200 -21.16 8.60 13.03
C LYS A 200 -19.78 8.55 12.36
N ASN A 201 -19.31 7.36 12.00
CA ASN A 201 -17.99 7.18 11.42
C ASN A 201 -17.90 7.72 9.99
N VAL A 202 -18.89 7.48 9.13
CA VAL A 202 -18.87 8.01 7.77
C VAL A 202 -19.02 9.53 7.74
N GLN A 203 -19.79 10.11 8.67
CA GLN A 203 -19.90 11.56 8.83
C GLN A 203 -18.53 12.18 9.15
N GLN A 204 -17.79 11.58 10.09
CA GLN A 204 -16.43 12.02 10.43
C GLN A 204 -15.48 11.93 9.22
N ALA A 205 -15.58 10.86 8.44
CA ALA A 205 -14.78 10.68 7.22
C ALA A 205 -15.10 11.75 6.17
N VAL A 206 -16.38 12.04 5.93
CA VAL A 206 -16.83 13.08 4.99
C VAL A 206 -16.35 14.45 5.46
N GLU A 207 -16.49 14.80 6.74
CA GLU A 207 -16.06 16.10 7.28
C GLU A 207 -14.56 16.36 7.06
N ILE A 208 -13.72 15.39 7.42
CA ILE A 208 -12.27 15.48 7.24
C ILE A 208 -11.92 15.58 5.75
N ALA A 209 -12.50 14.72 4.92
CA ALA A 209 -12.21 14.68 3.49
C ALA A 209 -12.67 15.95 2.76
N GLN A 210 -13.85 16.49 3.11
CA GLN A 210 -14.42 17.70 2.52
C GLN A 210 -13.57 18.95 2.81
N GLU A 211 -12.89 19.00 3.96
CA GLU A 211 -12.00 20.11 4.33
C GLU A 211 -10.69 20.13 3.50
N LYS A 212 -10.18 18.95 3.12
CA LYS A 212 -8.83 18.81 2.53
C LYS A 212 -8.80 18.40 1.07
N LEU A 213 -9.85 17.75 0.58
CA LEU A 213 -9.88 17.16 -0.75
C LEU A 213 -10.84 17.95 -1.66
N PRO A 214 -10.52 18.06 -2.97
CA PRO A 214 -11.46 18.60 -3.95
C PRO A 214 -12.79 17.84 -3.92
N SER A 215 -13.89 18.52 -4.27
CA SER A 215 -15.23 17.93 -4.34
C SER A 215 -15.33 16.72 -5.29
N THR A 216 -14.44 16.63 -6.27
CA THR A 216 -14.34 15.55 -7.25
C THR A 216 -13.42 14.40 -6.83
N HIS A 217 -12.81 14.47 -5.64
CA HIS A 217 -11.86 13.46 -5.20
C HIS A 217 -12.56 12.10 -4.98
N PRO A 218 -12.05 10.98 -5.53
CA PRO A 218 -12.69 9.66 -5.45
C PRO A 218 -13.07 9.24 -4.02
N HIS A 219 -12.16 9.37 -3.05
CA HIS A 219 -12.47 9.05 -1.65
C HIS A 219 -13.65 9.85 -1.09
N LEU A 220 -13.73 11.16 -1.35
CA LEU A 220 -14.84 11.98 -0.84
C LEU A 220 -16.17 11.54 -1.47
N LEU A 221 -16.17 11.18 -2.75
CA LEU A 221 -17.35 10.65 -3.43
C LEU A 221 -17.78 9.31 -2.82
N GLU A 222 -16.84 8.39 -2.57
CA GLU A 222 -17.11 7.09 -1.95
C GLU A 222 -17.67 7.25 -0.51
N TYR A 223 -17.13 8.18 0.27
CA TYR A 223 -17.60 8.44 1.63
C TYR A 223 -19.04 8.97 1.62
N LYS A 224 -19.36 9.88 0.70
CA LYS A 224 -20.73 10.39 0.52
C LYS A 224 -21.70 9.32 0.04
N GLU A 225 -21.28 8.46 -0.88
CA GLU A 225 -22.10 7.32 -1.31
C GLU A 225 -22.39 6.38 -0.13
N THR A 226 -21.38 6.11 0.70
CA THR A 226 -21.53 5.29 1.91
C THR A 226 -22.46 5.95 2.92
N PHE A 227 -22.40 7.28 3.06
CA PHE A 227 -23.29 8.06 3.91
C PHE A 227 -24.77 7.89 3.48
N GLU A 228 -25.08 8.09 2.20
CA GLU A 228 -26.45 7.93 1.70
C GLU A 228 -26.93 6.47 1.84
N LYS A 229 -26.08 5.48 1.56
CA LYS A 229 -26.39 4.06 1.76
C LYS A 229 -26.76 3.72 3.21
N ILE A 230 -26.10 4.33 4.19
CA ILE A 230 -26.43 4.13 5.61
C ILE A 230 -27.73 4.86 5.94
N ARG A 231 -27.91 6.09 5.45
CA ARG A 231 -29.11 6.90 5.66
C ARG A 231 -30.38 6.22 5.19
N GLU A 232 -30.36 5.54 4.05
CA GLU A 232 -31.49 4.79 3.51
C GLU A 232 -31.88 3.56 4.36
N LYS A 233 -30.98 3.08 5.23
CA LYS A 233 -31.19 1.89 6.07
C LYS A 233 -31.59 2.21 7.51
N MET A 234 -31.53 3.48 7.90
CA MET A 234 -31.96 3.97 9.21
C MET A 234 -33.45 4.24 9.22
#